data_AF-A0A7V7DQU1-F1
#
_entry.id   AF-A0A7V7DQU1-F1
#
_cell.length_a   1.000
_cell.length_b   1.000
_cell.length_c   1.000
_cell.angle_alpha   90.00
_cell.angle_beta   90.00
_cell.angle_gamma   90.00
#
_symmetry.space_group_name_H-M   'P 1'
#
loop_
_entity.id
_entity.type
_entity.pdbx_description
1 polymer ?
#
loop_
_entity_poly.entity_id
_entity_poly.type
_entity_poly.pdbx_seq_one_letter_code
_entity_poly.pdbx_strand_id
1 'polypeptide(L)'
;MALGIVFSLALVLTAVFNENPWADHTYGKAPPILAGAPSPHMDARDNMVCSSCHIVLPAQKPTGPSAGGRPTGVLPIAQGTPSPHRDGRSEMPCANCHTILPKGGQAAVPAAPVASDVPPSLAQAVTVAMTLEPPALETAEAAGEAHERMVSYRYQGKIVKMAGTGATTVWGDIFILVDDGINEPLWINLAPSYFLQASGCAVRPGIFVKGTAFRDPAQGNQGLAYAASVMSNGEVCALRDNHLKGLWLETGGADVEER
;
A
#
# COMPACT_ATOMS: atom_id res chain seq x y z
N MET A 1 12.33 11.11 47.05
CA MET A 1 12.29 9.73 46.51
C MET A 1 10.88 9.23 46.19
N ALA A 2 9.85 9.56 46.98
CA ALA A 2 8.46 9.14 46.69
C ALA A 2 7.87 9.72 45.37
N LEU A 3 8.26 10.94 44.97
CA LEU A 3 7.77 11.57 43.73
C LEU A 3 8.21 10.87 42.44
N GLY A 4 9.37 10.20 42.44
CA GLY A 4 9.86 9.49 41.24
C GLY A 4 9.08 8.21 40.94
N ILE A 5 8.60 7.52 41.97
CA ILE A 5 7.87 6.26 41.82
C ILE A 5 6.49 6.50 41.19
N VAL A 6 5.80 7.58 41.59
CA VAL A 6 4.48 7.92 41.04
C VAL A 6 4.57 8.27 39.55
N PHE A 7 5.63 8.98 39.13
CA PHE A 7 5.79 9.37 37.73
C PHE A 7 6.11 8.17 36.83
N SER A 8 6.98 7.26 37.27
CA SER A 8 7.30 6.04 36.53
C SER A 8 6.09 5.10 36.41
N LEU A 9 5.28 4.98 37.46
CA LEU A 9 4.09 4.13 37.44
C LEU A 9 3.01 4.68 36.49
N ALA A 10 2.84 6.01 36.44
CA ALA A 10 1.91 6.66 35.51
C ALA A 10 2.32 6.47 34.04
N LEU A 11 3.62 6.49 33.75
CA LEU A 11 4.15 6.27 32.40
C LEU A 11 3.99 4.80 31.94
N VAL A 12 4.19 3.85 32.86
CA VAL A 12 3.94 2.42 32.58
C VAL A 12 2.44 2.15 32.39
N LEU A 13 1.57 2.71 33.23
CA LEU A 13 0.13 2.53 33.10
C LEU A 13 -0.43 3.14 31.80
N THR A 14 0.09 4.31 31.38
CA THR A 14 -0.30 4.91 30.09
C THR A 14 0.27 4.15 28.89
N ALA A 15 1.42 3.49 29.00
CA ALA A 15 1.95 2.64 27.93
C ALA A 15 1.25 1.28 27.82
N VAL A 16 0.77 0.72 28.93
CA VAL A 16 0.17 -0.63 28.98
C VAL A 16 -1.34 -0.61 28.74
N PHE A 17 -2.05 0.45 29.18
CA PHE A 17 -3.52 0.53 29.08
C PHE A 17 -4.05 1.50 28.02
N ASN A 18 -3.17 2.23 27.33
CA ASN A 18 -3.55 2.94 26.12
C ASN A 18 -3.34 2.00 24.94
N GLU A 19 -4.42 1.39 24.43
CA GLU A 19 -4.38 0.28 23.46
C GLU A 19 -3.54 0.55 22.21
N ASN A 20 -3.26 1.83 21.91
CA ASN A 20 -2.12 2.22 21.11
C ASN A 20 -1.99 3.75 21.28
N PRO A 21 -0.94 4.32 21.89
CA PRO A 21 -0.74 5.78 21.85
C PRO A 21 -0.55 6.30 20.41
N TRP A 22 -0.45 5.39 19.43
CA TRP A 22 -0.46 5.61 17.99
C TRP A 22 -1.81 5.23 17.32
N ALA A 23 -2.91 5.01 18.07
CA ALA A 23 -4.23 4.70 17.50
C ALA A 23 -4.96 5.94 16.97
N ASP A 24 -4.58 7.16 17.39
CA ASP A 24 -5.32 8.38 16.99
C ASP A 24 -4.92 8.93 15.63
N HIS A 25 -4.22 8.14 14.85
CA HIS A 25 -3.98 8.51 13.49
C HIS A 25 -5.14 8.01 12.66
N THR A 26 -6.00 8.96 12.33
CA THR A 26 -6.86 8.96 11.15
C THR A 26 -6.03 8.85 9.84
N TYR A 27 -5.07 7.91 9.77
CA TYR A 27 -4.31 7.52 8.58
C TYR A 27 -5.23 7.07 7.44
N GLY A 28 -6.46 6.65 7.75
CA GLY A 28 -7.50 6.35 6.77
C GLY A 28 -8.16 7.57 6.13
N LYS A 29 -7.96 8.80 6.65
CA LYS A 29 -8.62 10.03 6.14
C LYS A 29 -7.71 10.88 5.24
N ALA A 30 -6.44 10.53 5.12
CA ALA A 30 -5.51 11.26 4.27
C ALA A 30 -5.80 10.97 2.79
N PRO A 31 -6.11 11.98 1.95
CA PRO A 31 -6.45 11.75 0.55
C PRO A 31 -5.25 11.18 -0.23
N PRO A 32 -5.47 10.43 -1.33
CA PRO A 32 -4.39 10.05 -2.23
C PRO A 32 -3.67 11.29 -2.79
N ILE A 33 -2.35 11.19 -2.97
CA ILE A 33 -1.52 12.26 -3.53
C ILE A 33 -0.73 11.74 -4.72
N LEU A 34 -0.35 12.63 -5.63
CA LEU A 34 0.59 12.29 -6.70
C LEU A 34 2.02 12.24 -6.14
N ALA A 35 2.83 11.31 -6.64
CA ALA A 35 4.26 11.28 -6.35
C ALA A 35 4.91 12.63 -6.70
N GLY A 36 5.60 13.22 -5.73
CA GLY A 36 6.22 14.55 -5.85
C GLY A 36 5.27 15.73 -5.64
N ALA A 37 4.00 15.51 -5.25
CA ALA A 37 3.13 16.59 -4.83
C ALA A 37 3.72 17.30 -3.60
N PRO A 38 3.76 18.65 -3.57
CA PRO A 38 4.24 19.37 -2.41
C PRO A 38 3.31 19.13 -1.22
N SER A 39 3.89 18.93 -0.05
CA SER A 39 3.13 18.82 1.19
C SER A 39 2.44 20.16 1.51
N PRO A 40 1.11 20.17 1.76
CA PRO A 40 0.39 21.36 2.19
C PRO A 40 0.47 21.58 3.72
N HIS A 41 1.13 20.68 4.44
CA HIS A 41 1.26 20.76 5.88
C HIS A 41 2.45 21.64 6.26
N MET A 42 2.34 22.33 7.40
CA MET A 42 3.42 23.16 7.98
C MET A 42 3.79 22.70 9.39
N ASP A 43 3.40 21.47 9.75
CA ASP A 43 3.69 20.85 11.03
C ASP A 43 4.65 19.67 10.87
N ALA A 44 4.84 18.88 11.94
CA ALA A 44 5.75 17.74 11.94
C ALA A 44 5.47 16.71 10.82
N ARG A 45 4.28 16.72 10.20
CA ARG A 45 3.96 15.84 9.06
C ARG A 45 4.72 16.20 7.80
N ASP A 46 5.18 17.45 7.66
CA ASP A 46 6.01 17.88 6.52
C ASP A 46 7.39 17.18 6.52
N ASN A 47 7.82 16.68 7.67
CA ASN A 47 9.08 15.95 7.83
C ASN A 47 8.90 14.42 7.79
N MET A 48 7.69 13.91 7.54
CA MET A 48 7.41 12.47 7.46
C MET A 48 7.42 11.98 6.01
N VAL A 49 7.71 10.69 5.81
CA VAL A 49 7.55 10.06 4.49
C VAL A 49 6.07 10.02 4.13
N CYS A 50 5.67 10.63 3.00
CA CYS A 50 4.26 10.83 2.68
C CYS A 50 3.43 9.53 2.64
N SER A 51 4.06 8.39 2.30
CA SER A 51 3.42 7.07 2.27
C SER A 51 3.05 6.52 3.66
N SER A 52 3.49 7.16 4.75
CA SER A 52 3.05 6.80 6.11
C SER A 52 1.57 7.13 6.32
N CYS A 53 1.05 8.15 5.64
CA CYS A 53 -0.33 8.63 5.77
C CYS A 53 -1.11 8.52 4.46
N HIS A 54 -0.49 8.86 3.33
CA HIS A 54 -1.16 8.97 2.03
C HIS A 54 -0.95 7.74 1.15
N ILE A 55 -1.89 7.50 0.23
CA ILE A 55 -1.61 6.67 -0.95
C ILE A 55 -0.84 7.54 -1.94
N VAL A 56 0.39 7.16 -2.27
CA VAL A 56 1.21 7.87 -3.25
C VAL A 56 0.99 7.23 -4.63
N LEU A 57 0.18 7.89 -5.46
CA LEU A 57 -0.05 7.48 -6.83
C LEU A 57 1.19 7.81 -7.67
N PRO A 58 1.60 6.93 -8.61
CA PRO A 58 2.73 7.21 -9.48
C PRO A 58 2.47 8.51 -10.25
N ALA A 59 3.53 9.29 -10.49
CA ALA A 59 3.45 10.49 -11.31
C ALA A 59 2.84 10.08 -12.66
N GLN A 60 1.72 10.72 -13.03
CA GLN A 60 1.08 10.43 -14.31
C GLN A 60 2.11 10.67 -15.42
N LYS A 61 2.46 9.60 -16.15
CA LYS A 61 3.31 9.72 -17.31
C LYS A 61 2.61 10.68 -18.28
N PRO A 62 3.24 11.79 -18.69
CA PRO A 62 2.60 12.76 -19.57
C PRO A 62 2.22 12.04 -20.86
N THR A 63 0.92 11.80 -21.04
CA THR A 63 0.34 11.18 -22.23
C THR A 63 -0.09 12.30 -23.15
N GLY A 64 0.89 12.92 -23.81
CA GLY A 64 0.62 13.84 -24.91
C GLY A 64 1.71 14.89 -25.12
N PRO A 65 1.96 15.27 -26.38
CA PRO A 65 2.75 16.44 -26.73
C PRO A 65 1.88 17.70 -26.51
N SER A 66 1.57 18.02 -25.26
CA SER A 66 1.01 19.33 -24.91
C SER A 66 2.15 20.31 -24.66
N ALA A 67 2.54 20.99 -25.73
CA ALA A 67 3.17 22.30 -25.63
C ALA A 67 2.21 23.26 -24.90
N GLY A 68 2.64 23.83 -23.78
CA GLY A 68 2.07 25.09 -23.27
C GLY A 68 1.12 25.06 -22.08
N GLY A 69 1.06 24.00 -21.26
CA GLY A 69 0.19 24.00 -20.07
C GLY A 69 0.71 23.16 -18.91
N ARG A 70 1.61 23.73 -18.10
CA ARG A 70 2.11 23.18 -16.83
C ARG A 70 1.19 23.66 -15.69
N PRO A 71 0.97 22.85 -14.64
CA PRO A 71 1.33 23.31 -13.31
C PRO A 71 2.67 22.67 -12.95
N THR A 72 3.64 23.56 -12.90
CA THR A 72 4.98 23.44 -12.34
C THR A 72 4.98 22.82 -10.95
N GLY A 73 6.05 22.10 -10.61
CA GLY A 73 6.32 21.78 -9.22
C GLY A 73 7.78 21.91 -8.85
N VAL A 74 8.69 21.30 -9.63
CA VAL A 74 10.10 21.31 -9.26
C VAL A 74 10.97 21.47 -10.49
N LEU A 75 11.68 22.60 -10.53
CA LEU A 75 12.63 22.91 -11.60
C LEU A 75 13.90 22.12 -11.37
N PRO A 76 14.57 21.62 -12.43
CA PRO A 76 15.95 21.18 -12.29
C PRO A 76 16.79 22.33 -11.72
N ILE A 77 17.61 22.06 -10.71
CA ILE A 77 18.51 23.05 -10.11
C ILE A 77 19.95 22.63 -10.35
N ALA A 78 20.84 23.61 -10.44
CA ALA A 78 22.27 23.31 -10.52
C ALA A 78 22.76 22.76 -9.17
N GLN A 79 23.71 21.83 -9.22
CA GLN A 79 24.37 21.33 -8.02
C GLN A 79 25.02 22.49 -7.25
N GLY A 80 24.64 22.61 -5.97
CA GLY A 80 25.10 23.69 -5.10
C GLY A 80 24.29 24.98 -5.18
N THR A 81 23.14 25.00 -5.88
CA THR A 81 22.19 26.13 -5.81
C THR A 81 21.69 26.29 -4.37
N PRO A 82 21.88 27.46 -3.72
CA PRO A 82 21.35 27.71 -2.38
C PRO A 82 19.83 27.58 -2.34
N SER A 83 19.31 27.00 -1.26
CA SER A 83 17.86 26.89 -1.07
C SER A 83 17.23 28.28 -0.91
N PRO A 84 16.24 28.67 -1.73
CA PRO A 84 15.49 29.91 -1.54
C PRO A 84 14.39 29.76 -0.47
N HIS A 85 14.22 28.56 0.08
CA HIS A 85 13.20 28.27 1.08
C HIS A 85 13.63 28.77 2.47
N ARG A 86 12.64 29.14 3.29
CA ARG A 86 12.83 29.58 4.68
C ARG A 86 12.13 28.65 5.69
N ASP A 87 11.73 27.47 5.22
CA ASP A 87 11.09 26.42 6.00
C ASP A 87 11.99 25.19 6.09
N GLY A 88 11.49 24.10 6.69
CA GLY A 88 12.23 22.85 6.88
C GLY A 88 12.81 22.22 5.60
N ARG A 89 12.33 22.62 4.40
CA ARG A 89 12.90 22.16 3.12
C ARG A 89 14.33 22.66 2.88
N SER A 90 14.74 23.73 3.56
CA SER A 90 16.12 24.21 3.53
C SER A 90 17.11 23.26 4.19
N GLU A 91 16.63 22.34 5.04
CA GLU A 91 17.44 21.34 5.75
C GLU A 91 17.43 19.96 5.07
N MET A 92 16.55 19.75 4.07
CA MET A 92 16.42 18.49 3.35
C MET A 92 17.39 18.37 2.15
N PRO A 93 17.82 17.16 1.78
CA PRO A 93 18.55 16.95 0.53
C PRO A 93 17.72 17.39 -0.68
N CYS A 94 18.24 18.33 -1.48
CA CYS A 94 17.51 18.90 -2.61
C CYS A 94 17.06 17.85 -3.64
N ALA A 95 17.79 16.74 -3.75
CA ALA A 95 17.50 15.63 -4.66
C ALA A 95 16.17 14.90 -4.34
N ASN A 96 15.62 15.09 -3.13
CA ASN A 96 14.32 14.52 -2.75
C ASN A 96 13.15 15.15 -3.52
N CYS A 97 13.33 16.38 -4.02
CA CYS A 97 12.29 17.11 -4.75
C CYS A 97 12.76 17.57 -6.13
N HIS A 98 14.03 17.96 -6.29
CA HIS A 98 14.57 18.50 -7.53
C HIS A 98 15.46 17.49 -8.28
N THR A 99 15.47 17.57 -9.60
CA THR A 99 16.55 16.99 -10.41
C THR A 99 17.79 17.88 -10.28
N ILE A 100 18.91 17.32 -9.81
CA ILE A 100 20.17 18.06 -9.63
C ILE A 100 21.01 17.94 -10.91
N LEU A 101 21.29 19.06 -11.55
CA LEU A 101 22.17 19.13 -12.72
C LEU A 101 23.63 19.26 -12.26
N PRO A 102 24.57 18.44 -12.77
CA PRO A 102 25.97 18.54 -12.40
C PRO A 102 26.55 19.91 -12.76
N LYS A 103 27.38 20.45 -11.86
CA LYS A 103 27.99 21.78 -12.02
C LYS A 103 28.92 21.77 -13.24
N GLY A 104 28.49 22.39 -14.34
CA GLY A 104 29.23 22.42 -15.62
C GLY A 104 28.53 21.75 -16.80
N GLY A 105 27.38 21.10 -16.59
CA GLY A 105 26.55 20.59 -17.67
C GLY A 105 25.71 21.70 -18.29
N GLN A 106 26.27 22.49 -19.21
CA GLN A 106 25.44 23.13 -20.22
C GLN A 106 24.68 22.01 -20.93
N ALA A 107 23.35 22.05 -20.90
CA ALA A 107 22.55 21.20 -21.75
C ALA A 107 22.87 21.60 -23.20
N ALA A 108 23.83 20.91 -23.81
CA ALA A 108 23.95 20.87 -25.25
C ALA A 108 22.58 20.43 -25.77
N VAL A 109 21.91 21.31 -26.49
CA VAL A 109 20.73 20.95 -27.28
C VAL A 109 21.21 19.82 -28.19
N PRO A 110 20.69 18.59 -28.06
CA PRO A 110 21.16 17.51 -28.91
C PRO A 110 20.77 17.85 -30.36
N ALA A 111 21.78 17.99 -31.22
CA ALA A 111 21.58 17.90 -32.66
C ALA A 111 20.90 16.55 -32.95
N ALA A 112 19.88 16.58 -33.80
CA ALA A 112 19.09 15.41 -34.15
C ALA A 112 20.01 14.22 -34.53
N PRO A 113 19.84 13.03 -33.92
CA PRO A 113 20.63 11.87 -34.28
C PRO A 113 20.25 11.40 -35.68
N VAL A 114 21.26 11.31 -36.54
CA VAL A 114 21.19 10.50 -37.76
C VAL A 114 20.97 9.05 -37.31
N ALA A 115 19.98 8.39 -37.90
CA ALA A 115 19.58 7.03 -37.57
C ALA A 115 20.77 6.06 -37.74
N SER A 116 21.23 5.51 -36.62
CA SER A 116 22.12 4.35 -36.60
C SER A 116 21.30 3.12 -36.21
N ASP A 117 21.32 2.13 -37.10
CA ASP A 117 20.79 0.78 -36.88
C ASP A 117 21.48 0.13 -35.68
N VAL A 118 20.84 0.19 -34.52
CA VAL A 118 21.23 -0.59 -33.34
C VAL A 118 20.33 -1.83 -33.32
N PRO A 119 20.89 -3.05 -33.39
CA PRO A 119 20.10 -4.26 -33.30
C PRO A 119 19.39 -4.34 -31.94
N PRO A 120 18.16 -4.87 -31.88
CA PRO A 120 17.37 -4.90 -30.66
C PRO A 120 18.09 -5.72 -29.59
N SER A 121 18.52 -5.04 -28.53
CA SER A 121 18.89 -5.67 -27.27
C SER A 121 17.64 -6.35 -26.71
N LEU A 122 17.66 -7.68 -26.69
CA LEU A 122 16.65 -8.51 -26.07
C LEU A 122 16.70 -8.25 -24.56
N ALA A 123 15.86 -7.32 -24.10
CA ALA A 123 15.48 -7.21 -22.70
C ALA A 123 15.02 -8.60 -22.27
N GLN A 124 15.77 -9.21 -21.36
CA GLN A 124 15.40 -10.48 -20.74
C GLN A 124 14.11 -10.24 -19.97
N ALA A 125 12.99 -10.51 -20.62
CA ALA A 125 11.70 -10.61 -19.98
C ALA A 125 11.83 -11.76 -18.99
N VAL A 126 11.98 -11.42 -17.71
CA VAL A 126 11.83 -12.37 -16.62
C VAL A 126 10.38 -12.82 -16.69
N THR A 127 10.13 -13.95 -17.35
CA THR A 127 8.88 -14.68 -17.26
C THR A 127 8.78 -15.20 -15.84
N VAL A 128 8.27 -14.36 -14.93
CA VAL A 128 7.75 -14.81 -13.65
C VAL A 128 6.63 -15.77 -14.01
N ALA A 129 6.85 -17.07 -13.76
CA ALA A 129 5.82 -18.08 -13.86
C ALA A 129 4.77 -17.77 -12.79
N MET A 130 3.79 -16.93 -13.15
CA MET A 130 2.70 -16.57 -12.25
C MET A 130 1.94 -17.86 -11.94
N THR A 131 2.00 -18.32 -10.69
CA THR A 131 1.13 -19.38 -10.19
C THR A 131 -0.31 -18.91 -10.36
N LEU A 132 -1.00 -19.48 -11.34
CA LEU A 132 -2.28 -18.98 -11.83
C LEU A 132 -3.43 -19.24 -10.85
N GLU A 133 -3.27 -20.14 -9.89
CA GLU A 133 -4.33 -20.53 -8.99
C GLU A 133 -3.98 -20.17 -7.55
N PRO A 134 -4.97 -19.73 -6.74
CA PRO A 134 -4.75 -19.56 -5.33
C PRO A 134 -4.31 -20.91 -4.74
N PRO A 135 -3.33 -20.93 -3.83
CA PRO A 135 -3.00 -22.16 -3.12
C PRO A 135 -4.26 -22.71 -2.47
N ALA A 136 -4.44 -24.03 -2.51
CA ALA A 136 -5.55 -24.68 -1.84
C ALA A 136 -5.56 -24.26 -0.37
N LEU A 137 -6.75 -24.00 0.19
CA LEU A 137 -6.86 -23.85 1.64
C LEU A 137 -6.38 -25.15 2.27
N GLU A 138 -5.18 -25.13 2.87
CA GLU A 138 -4.73 -26.23 3.69
C GLU A 138 -5.71 -26.33 4.86
N THR A 139 -6.44 -27.45 4.92
CA THR A 139 -7.19 -27.84 6.11
C THR A 139 -6.16 -28.21 7.17
N ALA A 140 -5.67 -27.19 7.89
CA ALA A 140 -4.61 -27.37 8.86
C ALA A 140 -5.11 -28.22 10.04
N GLU A 141 -4.91 -29.52 9.98
CA GLU A 141 -4.91 -30.44 11.15
C GLU A 141 -3.69 -30.21 12.07
N ALA A 142 -3.19 -28.97 12.12
CA ALA A 142 -2.06 -28.60 12.96
C ALA A 142 -2.58 -28.13 14.32
N ALA A 143 -2.09 -28.76 15.38
CA ALA A 143 -2.44 -28.47 16.77
C ALA A 143 -2.22 -26.98 17.10
N GLY A 144 -3.31 -26.25 17.31
CA GLY A 144 -3.32 -24.81 17.65
C GLY A 144 -4.27 -24.02 16.79
N GLU A 145 -4.98 -23.05 17.39
CA GLU A 145 -5.88 -22.18 16.63
C GLU A 145 -5.08 -21.38 15.59
N ALA A 146 -5.62 -21.20 14.38
CA ALA A 146 -4.89 -20.56 13.28
C ALA A 146 -4.36 -19.15 13.65
N HIS A 147 -5.09 -18.44 14.51
CA HIS A 147 -4.71 -17.12 14.99
C HIS A 147 -3.45 -17.11 15.88
N GLU A 148 -3.07 -18.23 16.48
CA GLU A 148 -1.85 -18.34 17.30
C GLU A 148 -0.58 -18.44 16.47
N ARG A 149 -0.70 -18.86 15.21
CA ARG A 149 0.43 -19.09 14.29
C ARG A 149 0.60 -17.99 13.27
N MET A 150 -0.48 -17.29 12.91
CA MET A 150 -0.42 -16.25 11.90
C MET A 150 0.11 -14.93 12.45
N VAL A 151 0.93 -14.27 11.64
CA VAL A 151 1.48 -12.95 11.93
C VAL A 151 0.79 -11.88 11.08
N SER A 152 0.61 -10.70 11.65
CA SER A 152 0.10 -9.53 10.92
C SER A 152 1.12 -9.04 9.91
N TYR A 153 0.66 -8.75 8.69
CA TYR A 153 1.44 -8.35 7.54
C TYR A 153 0.73 -7.22 6.79
N ARG A 154 1.47 -6.18 6.41
CA ARG A 154 0.94 -5.09 5.57
C ARG A 154 1.16 -5.42 4.11
N TYR A 155 0.12 -5.26 3.30
CA TYR A 155 0.20 -5.47 1.86
C TYR A 155 -0.29 -4.24 1.12
N GLN A 156 0.24 -4.03 -0.08
CA GLN A 156 -0.24 -3.04 -1.02
C GLN A 156 0.17 -3.44 -2.43
N GLY A 157 -0.59 -3.01 -3.44
CA GLY A 157 -0.26 -3.29 -4.82
C GLY A 157 -1.46 -3.24 -5.75
N LYS A 158 -1.20 -3.56 -7.01
CA LYS A 158 -2.23 -3.66 -8.03
C LYS A 158 -2.81 -5.07 -8.04
N ILE A 159 -4.14 -5.19 -8.11
CA ILE A 159 -4.79 -6.49 -8.33
C ILE A 159 -4.50 -6.92 -9.76
N VAL A 160 -3.70 -7.96 -9.94
CA VAL A 160 -3.36 -8.52 -11.26
C VAL A 160 -4.25 -9.69 -11.64
N LYS A 161 -4.78 -10.41 -10.66
CA LYS A 161 -5.73 -11.50 -10.86
C LYS A 161 -6.74 -11.55 -9.72
N MET A 162 -7.91 -12.10 -10.00
CA MET A 162 -8.88 -12.49 -8.98
C MET A 162 -9.30 -13.93 -9.23
N ALA A 163 -9.52 -14.65 -8.14
CA ALA A 163 -10.08 -15.99 -8.09
C ALA A 163 -11.13 -16.03 -6.97
N GLY A 164 -11.83 -17.15 -6.80
CA GLY A 164 -13.03 -17.19 -5.98
C GLY A 164 -14.25 -16.70 -6.75
N THR A 165 -15.42 -16.99 -6.19
CA THR A 165 -16.60 -17.30 -6.98
C THR A 165 -17.23 -16.10 -7.67
N GLY A 166 -17.33 -16.21 -8.98
CA GLY A 166 -18.30 -15.51 -9.82
C GLY A 166 -18.82 -16.48 -10.89
N ALA A 167 -19.86 -17.27 -10.55
CA ALA A 167 -20.80 -17.87 -11.51
C ALA A 167 -22.04 -18.51 -10.83
N THR A 168 -21.91 -19.13 -9.65
CA THR A 168 -23.03 -19.91 -9.05
C THR A 168 -23.22 -19.77 -7.53
N THR A 169 -22.27 -19.25 -6.75
CA THR A 169 -22.47 -19.02 -5.30
C THR A 169 -22.09 -17.59 -4.91
N VAL A 170 -23.08 -16.84 -4.44
CA VAL A 170 -22.95 -15.46 -3.93
C VAL A 170 -22.19 -15.42 -2.59
N TRP A 171 -21.96 -16.58 -1.99
CA TRP A 171 -21.62 -16.75 -0.58
C TRP A 171 -20.14 -17.07 -0.30
N GLY A 172 -19.31 -17.23 -1.34
CA GLY A 172 -17.89 -17.59 -1.18
C GLY A 172 -16.96 -16.39 -1.05
N ASP A 173 -15.83 -16.61 -0.37
CA ASP A 173 -14.73 -15.66 -0.30
C ASP A 173 -14.13 -15.37 -1.69
N ILE A 174 -13.58 -14.16 -1.83
CA ILE A 174 -12.82 -13.74 -3.01
C ILE A 174 -11.34 -13.84 -2.71
N PHE A 175 -10.55 -14.25 -3.70
CA PHE A 175 -9.10 -14.28 -3.65
C PHE A 175 -8.56 -13.26 -4.65
N ILE A 176 -7.62 -12.42 -4.24
CA ILE A 176 -6.96 -11.45 -5.11
C ILE A 176 -5.46 -11.75 -5.16
N LEU A 177 -4.86 -11.64 -6.34
CA LEU A 177 -3.42 -11.68 -6.51
C LEU A 177 -2.91 -10.25 -6.58
N VAL A 178 -2.11 -9.84 -5.60
CA VAL A 178 -1.61 -8.47 -5.46
C VAL A 178 -0.15 -8.41 -5.86
N ASP A 179 0.15 -7.56 -6.85
CA ASP A 179 1.50 -7.26 -7.32
C ASP A 179 1.93 -5.88 -6.82
N ASP A 180 2.98 -5.85 -6.00
CA ASP A 180 3.56 -4.61 -5.45
C ASP A 180 4.69 -4.04 -6.33
N GLY A 181 5.07 -4.76 -7.41
CA GLY A 181 6.14 -4.41 -8.34
C GLY A 181 7.56 -4.65 -7.81
N ILE A 182 7.72 -5.23 -6.62
CA ILE A 182 9.01 -5.46 -5.96
C ILE A 182 9.18 -6.95 -5.61
N ASN A 183 8.16 -7.54 -5.01
CA ASN A 183 8.14 -8.92 -4.55
C ASN A 183 7.33 -9.80 -5.52
N GLU A 184 7.40 -11.12 -5.32
CA GLU A 184 6.49 -12.05 -5.98
C GLU A 184 5.03 -11.71 -5.61
N PRO A 185 4.09 -11.75 -6.58
CA PRO A 185 2.69 -11.45 -6.30
C PRO A 185 2.10 -12.39 -5.24
N LEU A 186 1.34 -11.80 -4.30
CA LEU A 186 0.80 -12.50 -3.15
C LEU A 186 -0.69 -12.76 -3.30
N TRP A 187 -1.14 -13.99 -3.05
CA TRP A 187 -2.56 -14.31 -2.94
C TRP A 187 -3.13 -13.86 -1.59
N ILE A 188 -4.24 -13.14 -1.64
CA ILE A 188 -4.92 -12.60 -0.47
C ILE A 188 -6.40 -12.99 -0.53
N ASN A 189 -6.86 -13.69 0.48
CA ASN A 189 -8.25 -14.06 0.70
C ASN A 189 -8.99 -12.91 1.41
N LEU A 190 -10.05 -12.43 0.78
CA LEU A 190 -10.91 -11.33 1.23
C LEU A 190 -12.27 -11.86 1.70
N ALA A 191 -13.17 -10.96 2.05
CA ALA A 191 -14.58 -11.25 2.28
C ALA A 191 -15.32 -11.55 0.95
N PRO A 192 -16.54 -12.13 1.03
CA PRO A 192 -17.41 -12.29 -0.13
C PRO A 192 -17.77 -10.98 -0.82
N SER A 193 -18.14 -11.07 -2.11
CA SER A 193 -18.44 -9.91 -2.95
C SER A 193 -19.52 -9.00 -2.39
N TYR A 194 -20.61 -9.57 -1.83
CA TYR A 194 -21.72 -8.81 -1.27
C TYR A 194 -21.26 -7.91 -0.11
N PHE A 195 -20.40 -8.42 0.76
CA PHE A 195 -19.90 -7.70 1.93
C PHE A 195 -18.96 -6.56 1.51
N LEU A 196 -18.06 -6.84 0.56
CA LEU A 196 -17.18 -5.82 0.01
C LEU A 196 -17.94 -4.71 -0.72
N GLN A 197 -19.01 -5.04 -1.45
CA GLN A 197 -19.86 -4.06 -2.11
C GLN A 197 -20.65 -3.22 -1.11
N ALA A 198 -21.30 -3.86 -0.13
CA ALA A 198 -22.06 -3.18 0.91
C ALA A 198 -21.18 -2.23 1.76
N SER A 199 -19.91 -2.60 1.95
CA SER A 199 -18.94 -1.80 2.71
C SER A 199 -18.21 -0.74 1.88
N GLY A 200 -18.48 -0.64 0.56
CA GLY A 200 -17.82 0.34 -0.32
C GLY A 200 -16.43 -0.05 -0.83
N CYS A 201 -15.86 -1.20 -0.41
CA CYS A 201 -14.56 -1.68 -0.87
C CYS A 201 -14.64 -2.66 -2.03
N ALA A 202 -15.40 -2.31 -3.08
CA ALA A 202 -15.46 -3.14 -4.27
C ALA A 202 -14.04 -3.32 -4.87
N VAL A 203 -13.70 -4.57 -5.19
CA VAL A 203 -12.42 -4.94 -5.79
C VAL A 203 -12.59 -5.49 -7.21
N ARG A 204 -11.64 -5.20 -8.10
CA ARG A 204 -11.60 -5.69 -9.49
C ARG A 204 -10.15 -5.70 -10.00
N PRO A 205 -9.80 -6.50 -11.02
CA PRO A 205 -8.46 -6.44 -11.59
C PRO A 205 -8.12 -5.02 -12.06
N GLY A 206 -6.88 -4.62 -11.87
CA GLY A 206 -6.35 -3.33 -12.28
C GLY A 206 -6.40 -2.23 -11.22
N ILE A 207 -7.17 -2.39 -10.14
CA ILE A 207 -7.19 -1.39 -9.06
C ILE A 207 -6.00 -1.56 -8.13
N PHE A 208 -5.64 -0.46 -7.46
CA PHE A 208 -4.67 -0.49 -6.37
C PHE A 208 -5.40 -0.73 -5.05
N VAL A 209 -4.89 -1.66 -4.24
CA VAL A 209 -5.37 -1.95 -2.89
C VAL A 209 -4.25 -1.83 -1.89
N LYS A 210 -4.60 -1.56 -0.63
CA LYS A 210 -3.68 -1.69 0.51
C LYS A 210 -4.43 -2.20 1.73
N GLY A 211 -3.76 -2.84 2.67
CA GLY A 211 -4.43 -3.36 3.85
C GLY A 211 -3.51 -4.05 4.82
N THR A 212 -4.13 -4.72 5.79
CA THR A 212 -3.48 -5.64 6.72
C THR A 212 -4.04 -7.03 6.50
N ALA A 213 -3.17 -8.03 6.53
CA ALA A 213 -3.52 -9.43 6.41
C ALA A 213 -2.79 -10.24 7.47
N PHE A 214 -3.28 -11.45 7.72
CA PHE A 214 -2.62 -12.45 8.53
C PHE A 214 -1.98 -13.49 7.62
N ARG A 215 -0.74 -13.89 7.90
CA ARG A 215 -0.01 -14.87 7.11
C ARG A 215 0.66 -15.88 8.02
N ASP A 216 0.69 -17.14 7.60
CA ASP A 216 1.56 -18.13 8.22
C ASP A 216 3.02 -17.83 7.84
N PRO A 217 3.91 -17.51 8.80
CA PRO A 217 5.31 -17.27 8.50
C PRO A 217 6.01 -18.49 7.89
N ALA A 218 5.54 -19.72 8.15
CA ALA A 218 6.10 -20.94 7.59
C ALA A 218 5.89 -21.07 6.08
N GLN A 219 4.84 -20.44 5.53
CA GLN A 219 4.52 -20.50 4.10
C GLN A 219 5.22 -19.40 3.27
N GLY A 220 5.91 -18.45 3.89
CA GLY A 220 6.60 -17.37 3.18
C GLY A 220 5.67 -16.56 2.26
N ASN A 221 6.18 -16.11 1.10
CA ASN A 221 5.39 -15.36 0.09
C ASN A 221 4.56 -16.27 -0.83
N GLN A 222 4.72 -17.60 -0.71
CA GLN A 222 4.02 -18.59 -1.52
C GLN A 222 2.68 -18.99 -0.88
N GLY A 223 2.44 -18.62 0.37
CA GLY A 223 1.22 -18.90 1.13
C GLY A 223 0.06 -17.97 0.83
N LEU A 224 -1.12 -18.38 1.28
CA LEU A 224 -2.33 -17.55 1.28
C LEU A 224 -2.30 -16.59 2.47
N ALA A 225 -2.47 -15.29 2.22
CA ALA A 225 -2.71 -14.32 3.27
C ALA A 225 -4.21 -14.09 3.47
N TYR A 226 -4.66 -13.87 4.71
CA TYR A 226 -6.06 -13.63 5.07
C TYR A 226 -6.24 -12.17 5.45
N ALA A 227 -6.91 -11.38 4.61
CA ALA A 227 -7.05 -9.96 4.88
C ALA A 227 -7.86 -9.71 6.16
N ALA A 228 -7.27 -8.93 7.06
CA ALA A 228 -7.93 -8.33 8.21
C ALA A 228 -8.65 -7.03 7.81
N SER A 229 -8.03 -6.25 6.93
CA SER A 229 -8.62 -5.07 6.33
C SER A 229 -8.19 -4.90 4.87
N VAL A 230 -9.05 -4.27 4.07
CA VAL A 230 -8.70 -3.84 2.71
C VAL A 230 -9.16 -2.40 2.50
N MET A 231 -8.30 -1.61 1.87
CA MET A 231 -8.63 -0.29 1.35
C MET A 231 -8.70 -0.36 -0.18
N SER A 232 -9.83 0.06 -0.73
CA SER A 232 -10.09 0.14 -2.17
C SER A 232 -10.80 1.45 -2.46
N ASN A 233 -10.34 2.18 -3.49
CA ASN A 233 -10.91 3.48 -3.89
C ASN A 233 -11.00 4.53 -2.75
N GLY A 234 -10.12 4.45 -1.75
CA GLY A 234 -10.10 5.38 -0.61
C GLY A 234 -10.98 4.94 0.57
N GLU A 235 -11.83 3.92 0.41
CA GLU A 235 -12.64 3.35 1.48
C GLU A 235 -11.88 2.23 2.18
N VAL A 236 -11.98 2.15 3.51
CA VAL A 236 -11.36 1.10 4.34
C VAL A 236 -12.43 0.17 4.89
N CYS A 237 -12.31 -1.12 4.61
CA CYS A 237 -13.20 -2.15 5.11
C CYS A 237 -12.45 -3.09 6.03
N ALA A 238 -12.93 -3.20 7.26
CA ALA A 238 -12.56 -4.29 8.15
C ALA A 238 -13.23 -5.57 7.63
N LEU A 239 -12.46 -6.66 7.55
CA LEU A 239 -12.90 -7.94 6.99
C LEU A 239 -12.87 -9.03 8.06
N ARG A 240 -11.80 -9.13 8.84
CA ARG A 240 -11.62 -10.15 9.87
C ARG A 240 -11.15 -9.55 11.18
N ASP A 241 -11.54 -10.18 12.29
CA ASP A 241 -11.00 -9.88 13.62
C ASP A 241 -9.61 -10.50 13.83
N ASN A 242 -9.07 -10.37 15.04
CA ASN A 242 -7.80 -10.96 15.44
C ASN A 242 -7.84 -12.49 15.61
N HIS A 243 -9.02 -13.12 15.56
CA HIS A 243 -9.20 -14.57 15.56
C HIS A 243 -9.45 -15.13 14.15
N LEU A 244 -9.22 -14.32 13.11
CA LEU A 244 -9.47 -14.66 11.69
C LEU A 244 -10.95 -14.90 11.36
N LYS A 245 -11.87 -14.53 12.25
CA LYS A 245 -13.31 -14.65 11.99
C LYS A 245 -13.76 -13.55 11.05
N GLY A 246 -14.48 -13.94 10.00
CA GLY A 246 -15.05 -13.01 9.04
C GLY A 246 -16.20 -12.21 9.63
N LEU A 247 -16.11 -10.87 9.57
CA LEU A 247 -17.15 -9.97 10.08
C LEU A 247 -18.48 -10.11 9.32
N TRP A 248 -18.44 -10.63 8.09
CA TRP A 248 -19.64 -10.92 7.30
C TRP A 248 -20.46 -12.10 7.85
N LEU A 249 -19.87 -12.97 8.68
CA LEU A 249 -20.61 -14.06 9.32
C LEU A 249 -21.58 -13.53 10.38
N GLU A 250 -21.26 -12.41 11.01
CA GLU A 250 -22.12 -11.79 12.04
C GLU A 250 -23.22 -10.91 11.42
N THR A 251 -22.95 -10.31 10.26
CA THR A 251 -23.91 -9.43 9.57
C THR A 251 -25.03 -10.21 8.89
N GLY A 252 -24.84 -11.52 8.68
CA GLY A 252 -25.79 -12.41 8.02
C GLY A 252 -27.00 -12.82 8.86
N GLY A 253 -27.09 -12.39 10.13
CA GLY A 253 -28.27 -12.46 10.99
C GLY A 253 -29.03 -13.79 10.99
N ALA A 254 -28.76 -14.65 11.97
CA ALA A 254 -29.65 -15.69 12.55
C ALA A 254 -30.38 -16.72 11.65
N ASP A 255 -30.37 -16.62 10.32
CA ASP A 255 -31.28 -17.38 9.45
C ASP A 255 -30.56 -18.43 8.58
N VAL A 256 -29.23 -18.58 8.75
CA VAL A 256 -28.43 -19.50 7.91
C VAL A 256 -28.52 -20.95 8.39
N GLU A 257 -29.00 -21.21 9.61
CA GLU A 257 -29.21 -22.57 10.12
C GLU A 257 -30.48 -23.26 9.57
N GLU A 258 -31.31 -22.53 8.79
CA GLU A 258 -32.56 -23.06 8.19
C GLU A 258 -32.53 -23.15 6.65
N ARG A 259 -31.34 -23.13 6.01
CA ARG A 259 -31.21 -23.26 4.54
C ARG A 259 -30.13 -24.22 4.06
#